data_AF-R6AHQ9-F1
#
_entry.id   AF-R6AHQ9-F1
#
_cell.length_a   1.000
_cell.length_b   1.000
_cell.length_c   1.000
_cell.angle_alpha   90.00
_cell.angle_beta   90.00
_cell.angle_gamma   90.00
#
_symmetry.space_group_name_H-M   'P 1'
#
loop_
_entity.id
_entity.type
_entity.pdbx_description
1 polymer ?
#
loop_
_entity_poly.entity_id
_entity_poly.type
_entity_poly.pdbx_seq_one_letter_code
_entity_poly.pdbx_strand_id
1 'polypeptide(L)'
;MKYAVYVEGKAEMLFVADVLRKYSNYDPTRLGFCCINLVADSCNLVSYPQQGNLDTSRDYYQIVNVNNDNKVISKLSKDIPNLTAKGFQVIIGLRDVFSRNYTDTYPEQKVDYANIAAFCKPQMVALGRIKTSSNVRLHFAIMEFETWMLALINKYIEAKGMQVHDIEQQLNITLSSCNNYETLAFHPYNLVKEILGCCGEKYGKHGDELQSFLSCLLWEDYEGLLNSNLCPSYTKFMQSLL
;
A
#
# COMPACT_ATOMS: atom_id res chain seq x y z
N MET A 1 -7.17 19.81 0.49
CA MET A 1 -8.00 18.91 -0.36
C MET A 1 -8.54 17.74 0.46
N LYS A 2 -9.56 17.03 -0.03
CA LYS A 2 -10.12 15.82 0.57
C LYS A 2 -9.85 14.60 -0.32
N TYR A 3 -9.26 13.57 0.29
CA TYR A 3 -8.85 12.32 -0.33
C TYR A 3 -9.59 11.16 0.32
N ALA A 4 -10.08 10.22 -0.48
CA ALA A 4 -10.57 8.95 0.01
C ALA A 4 -9.67 7.84 -0.52
N VAL A 5 -9.03 7.07 0.37
CA VAL A 5 -8.09 6.01 0.02
C VAL A 5 -8.67 4.67 0.47
N TYR A 6 -9.03 3.81 -0.47
CA TYR A 6 -9.56 2.48 -0.20
C TYR A 6 -8.46 1.46 -0.41
N VAL A 7 -8.19 0.66 0.62
CA VAL A 7 -7.14 -0.34 0.61
C VAL A 7 -7.71 -1.72 0.94
N GLU A 8 -7.03 -2.75 0.48
CA GLU A 8 -7.44 -4.15 0.63
C GLU A 8 -7.47 -4.61 2.09
N GLY A 9 -6.39 -4.34 2.83
CA GLY A 9 -6.19 -4.82 4.18
C GLY A 9 -5.66 -3.78 5.17
N LYS A 10 -5.37 -4.26 6.38
CA LYS A 10 -4.85 -3.44 7.47
C LYS A 10 -3.41 -3.00 7.22
N ALA A 11 -2.63 -3.81 6.50
CA ALA A 11 -1.22 -3.54 6.26
C ALA A 11 -1.04 -2.27 5.42
N GLU A 12 -1.74 -2.20 4.29
CA GLU A 12 -1.76 -1.06 3.40
C GLU A 12 -2.31 0.19 4.10
N MET A 13 -3.33 0.04 4.95
CA MET A 13 -3.88 1.16 5.72
C MET A 13 -2.83 1.76 6.67
N LEU A 14 -2.09 0.90 7.37
CA LEU A 14 -1.00 1.31 8.26
C LEU A 14 0.13 1.99 7.48
N PHE A 15 0.51 1.43 6.34
CA PHE A 15 1.52 2.00 5.46
C PHE A 15 1.12 3.38 4.94
N VAL A 16 -0.10 3.55 4.43
CA VAL A 16 -0.59 4.86 3.97
C VAL A 16 -0.59 5.88 5.11
N ALA A 17 -1.08 5.50 6.29
CA ALA A 17 -1.08 6.38 7.45
C ALA A 17 0.35 6.81 7.84
N ASP A 18 1.31 5.90 7.85
CA ASP A 18 2.70 6.18 8.19
C ASP A 18 3.38 7.12 7.18
N VAL A 19 3.19 6.86 5.87
CA VAL A 19 3.66 7.73 4.79
C VAL A 19 3.13 9.15 4.96
N LEU A 20 1.83 9.33 5.15
CA LEU A 20 1.21 10.66 5.25
C LEU A 20 1.69 11.42 6.50
N ARG A 21 1.91 10.72 7.62
CA ARG A 21 2.47 11.33 8.84
C ARG A 21 3.88 11.84 8.61
N LYS A 22 4.74 11.01 8.02
CA LYS A 22 6.14 11.39 7.76
C LYS A 22 6.27 12.47 6.69
N TYR A 23 5.46 12.39 5.62
CA TYR A 23 5.38 13.42 4.57
C TYR A 23 4.98 14.80 5.11
N SER A 24 4.04 14.84 6.06
CA SER A 24 3.60 16.08 6.70
C SER A 24 4.54 16.54 7.81
N ASN A 25 5.63 15.80 8.09
CA ASN A 25 6.47 15.99 9.26
C ASN A 25 5.65 16.09 10.55
N TYR A 26 4.62 15.25 10.67
CA TYR A 26 3.71 15.19 11.81
C TYR A 26 2.95 16.50 12.11
N ASP A 27 2.84 17.42 11.14
CA ASP A 27 2.12 18.68 11.29
C ASP A 27 0.60 18.49 11.06
N PRO A 28 -0.24 18.56 12.12
CA PRO A 28 -1.68 18.35 12.01
C PRO A 28 -2.42 19.50 11.32
N THR A 29 -1.77 20.64 11.08
CA THR A 29 -2.35 21.75 10.31
C THR A 29 -2.13 21.56 8.81
N ARG A 30 -1.06 20.86 8.43
CA ARG A 30 -0.77 20.50 7.05
C ARG A 30 -1.63 19.32 6.59
N LEU A 31 -1.73 18.27 7.41
CA LEU A 31 -2.40 17.03 7.03
C LEU A 31 -3.18 16.38 8.19
N GLY A 32 -4.44 16.07 7.91
CA GLY A 32 -5.30 15.28 8.79
C GLY A 32 -5.74 13.99 8.12
N PHE A 33 -6.02 12.97 8.91
CA PHE A 33 -6.64 11.76 8.38
C PHE A 33 -7.45 11.01 9.43
N CYS A 34 -8.34 10.15 8.95
CA CYS A 34 -8.96 9.12 9.76
C CYS A 34 -8.85 7.76 9.06
N CYS A 35 -8.75 6.71 9.87
CA CYS A 35 -8.72 5.34 9.40
C CYS A 35 -10.04 4.65 9.74
N ILE A 36 -10.63 3.93 8.79
CA ILE A 36 -11.92 3.26 8.91
C ILE A 36 -11.74 1.79 8.54
N ASN A 37 -11.99 0.89 9.48
CA ASN A 37 -12.12 -0.53 9.19
C ASN A 37 -13.57 -0.86 8.89
N LEU A 38 -13.83 -1.50 7.75
CA LEU A 38 -15.14 -2.08 7.46
C LEU A 38 -15.23 -3.48 8.08
N VAL A 39 -16.07 -3.65 9.10
CA VAL A 39 -16.32 -4.94 9.75
C VAL A 39 -17.81 -5.24 9.67
N ALA A 40 -18.21 -6.22 8.85
CA ALA A 40 -19.59 -6.73 8.77
C ALA A 40 -20.67 -5.60 8.86
N ASP A 41 -20.58 -4.63 7.95
CA ASP A 41 -21.45 -3.44 7.84
C ASP A 41 -21.29 -2.34 8.91
N SER A 42 -20.36 -2.49 9.86
CA SER A 42 -19.97 -1.46 10.83
C SER A 42 -18.64 -0.78 10.46
N CYS A 43 -18.53 0.52 10.79
CA CYS A 43 -17.32 1.32 10.61
C CYS A 43 -16.62 1.49 11.96
N ASN A 44 -15.41 0.96 12.10
CA ASN A 44 -14.58 1.21 13.27
C ASN A 44 -13.51 2.26 12.94
N LEU A 45 -13.59 3.41 13.60
CA LEU A 45 -12.56 4.44 13.53
C LEU A 45 -11.31 3.95 14.28
N VAL A 46 -10.16 3.96 13.60
CA VAL A 46 -8.86 3.69 14.20
C VAL A 46 -8.17 5.03 14.46
N SER A 47 -7.86 5.29 15.72
CA SER A 47 -7.11 6.49 16.12
C SER A 47 -5.62 6.26 15.93
N TYR A 48 -4.95 7.26 15.33
CA TYR A 48 -3.49 7.34 15.31
C TYR A 48 -3.04 8.56 16.13
N PRO A 49 -1.90 8.47 16.85
CA PRO A 49 -1.38 9.61 17.60
C PRO A 49 -0.97 10.73 16.64
N GLN A 50 -1.29 11.99 17.01
CA GLN A 50 -0.94 13.22 16.28
C GLN A 50 -1.44 13.26 14.82
N GLN A 51 -2.75 13.35 14.65
CA GLN A 51 -3.39 13.57 13.35
C GLN A 51 -4.22 14.85 13.38
N GLY A 52 -4.15 15.63 12.29
CA GLY A 52 -5.09 16.71 12.04
C GLY A 52 -6.51 16.18 11.80
N ASN A 53 -7.48 17.09 11.71
CA ASN A 53 -8.87 16.75 11.42
C ASN A 53 -9.38 17.49 10.17
N LEU A 54 -10.62 17.18 9.77
CA LEU A 54 -11.25 17.74 8.58
C LEU A 54 -11.36 19.27 8.59
N ASP A 55 -11.49 19.87 9.77
CA ASP A 55 -11.79 21.29 9.94
C ASP A 55 -10.53 22.15 10.04
N THR A 56 -9.42 21.58 10.52
CA THR A 56 -8.18 22.32 10.78
C THR A 56 -7.05 22.02 9.80
N SER A 57 -7.13 20.93 9.04
CA SER A 57 -6.04 20.51 8.17
C SER A 57 -6.22 21.03 6.76
N ARG A 58 -5.14 21.49 6.13
CA ARG A 58 -5.12 21.89 4.71
C ARG A 58 -5.55 20.72 3.81
N ASP A 59 -4.96 19.55 4.04
CA ASP A 59 -5.29 18.31 3.34
C ASP A 59 -5.86 17.27 4.32
N TYR A 60 -6.89 16.54 3.90
CA TYR A 60 -7.59 15.57 4.72
C TYR A 60 -7.78 14.23 3.98
N TYR A 61 -7.45 13.13 4.64
CA TYR A 61 -7.58 11.78 4.10
C TYR A 61 -8.56 10.93 4.90
N GLN A 62 -9.47 10.27 4.21
CA GLN A 62 -10.22 9.15 4.75
C GLN A 62 -9.61 7.86 4.21
N ILE A 63 -8.95 7.09 5.06
CA ILE A 63 -8.32 5.81 4.70
C ILE A 63 -9.26 4.68 5.13
N VAL A 64 -9.73 3.89 4.17
CA VAL A 64 -10.73 2.85 4.37
C VAL A 64 -10.11 1.49 4.08
N ASN A 65 -9.96 0.67 5.11
CA ASN A 65 -9.64 -0.74 4.96
C ASN A 65 -10.92 -1.52 4.66
N VAL A 66 -10.96 -2.14 3.47
CA VAL A 66 -12.12 -2.87 2.96
C VAL A 66 -12.26 -4.26 3.61
N ASN A 67 -11.19 -4.80 4.21
CA ASN A 67 -11.13 -6.14 4.82
C ASN A 67 -11.61 -7.26 3.88
N ASN A 68 -11.44 -7.07 2.57
CA ASN A 68 -11.82 -8.08 1.58
C ASN A 68 -11.23 -7.77 0.20
N ASP A 69 -10.32 -8.63 -0.23
CA ASP A 69 -9.54 -8.57 -1.46
C ASP A 69 -10.43 -8.37 -2.68
N ASN A 70 -11.59 -9.02 -2.73
CA ASN A 70 -12.49 -8.97 -3.89
C ASN A 70 -13.49 -7.81 -3.87
N LYS A 71 -13.49 -6.96 -2.84
CA LYS A 71 -14.51 -5.92 -2.68
C LYS A 71 -14.01 -4.49 -2.87
N VAL A 72 -12.71 -4.24 -3.02
CA VAL A 72 -12.20 -2.87 -3.20
C VAL A 72 -12.91 -2.17 -4.36
N ILE A 73 -13.00 -2.83 -5.52
CA ILE A 73 -13.65 -2.25 -6.71
C ILE A 73 -15.15 -2.05 -6.52
N SER A 74 -15.87 -3.06 -6.02
CA SER A 74 -17.31 -2.97 -5.85
C SER A 74 -17.70 -1.96 -4.77
N LYS A 75 -16.90 -1.86 -3.70
CA LYS A 75 -17.08 -0.88 -2.64
C LYS A 75 -16.81 0.54 -3.12
N LEU A 76 -15.69 0.76 -3.80
CA LEU A 76 -15.40 2.04 -4.46
C LEU A 76 -16.54 2.44 -5.41
N SER A 77 -17.00 1.50 -6.24
CA SER A 77 -18.05 1.77 -7.21
C SER A 77 -19.35 2.27 -6.57
N LYS A 78 -19.69 1.70 -5.41
CA LYS A 78 -20.86 2.11 -4.61
C LYS A 78 -20.65 3.45 -3.90
N ASP A 79 -19.45 3.71 -3.40
CA ASP A 79 -19.17 4.85 -2.54
C ASP A 79 -18.81 6.13 -3.31
N ILE A 80 -18.26 6.03 -4.54
CA ILE A 80 -17.83 7.17 -5.36
C ILE A 80 -18.90 8.27 -5.46
N PRO A 81 -20.18 8.00 -5.80
CA PRO A 81 -21.19 9.05 -5.89
C PRO A 81 -21.37 9.83 -4.57
N ASN A 82 -21.38 9.12 -3.44
CA ASN A 82 -21.54 9.72 -2.12
C ASN A 82 -20.29 10.49 -1.68
N LEU A 83 -19.10 9.96 -1.93
CA LEU A 83 -17.82 10.65 -1.66
C LEU A 83 -17.73 11.94 -2.48
N THR A 84 -18.13 11.89 -3.75
CA THR A 84 -18.20 13.06 -4.63
C THR A 84 -19.13 14.12 -4.04
N ALA A 85 -20.34 13.73 -3.62
CA ALA A 85 -21.31 14.63 -2.99
C ALA A 85 -20.79 15.24 -1.66
N LYS A 86 -19.92 14.52 -0.94
CA LYS A 86 -19.25 15.01 0.29
C LYS A 86 -18.02 15.89 0.01
N GLY A 87 -17.70 16.13 -1.26
CA GLY A 87 -16.62 17.00 -1.69
C GLY A 87 -15.23 16.35 -1.67
N PHE A 88 -15.14 15.02 -1.70
CA PHE A 88 -13.86 14.34 -1.92
C PHE A 88 -13.39 14.58 -3.36
N GLN A 89 -12.26 15.28 -3.52
CA GLN A 89 -11.73 15.62 -4.85
C GLN A 89 -10.93 14.47 -5.46
N VAL A 90 -10.27 13.65 -4.65
CA VAL A 90 -9.44 12.52 -5.11
C VAL A 90 -9.90 11.25 -4.42
N ILE A 91 -10.13 10.20 -5.20
CA ILE A 91 -10.55 8.89 -4.72
C ILE A 91 -9.56 7.86 -5.26
N ILE A 92 -8.88 7.16 -4.36
CA ILE A 92 -7.79 6.24 -4.66
C ILE A 92 -8.20 4.85 -4.21
N GLY A 93 -8.06 3.86 -5.07
CA GLY A 93 -8.09 2.44 -4.72
C GLY A 93 -6.68 1.86 -4.78
N LEU A 94 -6.32 1.04 -3.79
CA LEU A 94 -5.13 0.20 -3.79
C LEU A 94 -5.55 -1.25 -3.55
N ARG A 95 -5.02 -2.15 -4.37
CA ARG A 95 -5.29 -3.57 -4.33
C ARG A 95 -4.03 -4.38 -4.63
N ASP A 96 -3.96 -5.59 -4.13
CA ASP A 96 -2.97 -6.56 -4.58
C ASP A 96 -3.37 -7.15 -5.94
N VAL A 97 -2.37 -7.45 -6.78
CA VAL A 97 -2.61 -8.23 -8.01
C VAL A 97 -2.85 -9.69 -7.66
N PHE A 98 -2.03 -10.23 -6.76
CA PHE A 98 -2.11 -11.58 -6.27
C PHE A 98 -3.45 -11.77 -5.57
N SER A 99 -4.26 -12.63 -6.16
CA SER A 99 -5.59 -12.95 -5.68
C SER A 99 -6.02 -14.27 -6.29
N ARG A 100 -7.00 -14.94 -5.68
CA ARG A 100 -7.55 -16.19 -6.26
C ARG A 100 -7.99 -15.98 -7.71
N ASN A 101 -8.65 -14.86 -8.01
CA ASN A 101 -9.10 -14.55 -9.38
C ASN A 101 -7.92 -14.44 -10.37
N TYR A 102 -6.80 -13.85 -9.94
CA TYR A 102 -5.60 -13.78 -10.76
C TYR A 102 -5.00 -15.16 -10.98
N THR A 103 -4.80 -15.94 -9.91
CA THR A 103 -4.17 -17.28 -9.99
C THR A 103 -5.02 -18.32 -10.72
N ASP A 104 -6.35 -18.20 -10.65
CA ASP A 104 -7.26 -19.07 -11.40
C ASP A 104 -7.21 -18.77 -12.92
N THR A 105 -6.94 -17.51 -13.28
CA THR A 105 -6.83 -17.07 -14.69
C THR A 105 -5.43 -17.33 -15.25
N TYR A 106 -4.40 -17.10 -14.44
CA TYR A 106 -2.98 -17.19 -14.79
C TYR A 106 -2.29 -18.12 -13.78
N PRO A 107 -2.35 -19.45 -14.01
CA PRO A 107 -1.85 -20.44 -13.05
C PRO A 107 -0.33 -20.53 -13.02
N GLU A 108 0.36 -19.95 -14.01
CA GLU A 108 1.81 -19.83 -13.97
C GLU A 108 2.21 -18.91 -12.80
N GLN A 109 2.86 -19.49 -11.80
CA GLN A 109 3.32 -18.77 -10.61
C GLN A 109 4.56 -17.90 -10.90
N LYS A 110 4.40 -16.95 -11.83
CA LYS A 110 5.42 -16.03 -12.30
C LYS A 110 4.86 -14.62 -12.43
N VAL A 111 5.72 -13.63 -12.23
CA VAL A 111 5.39 -12.23 -12.50
C VAL A 111 5.43 -12.01 -14.02
N ASP A 112 4.27 -11.83 -14.62
CA ASP A 112 4.12 -11.59 -16.06
C ASP A 112 3.34 -10.30 -16.30
N TYR A 113 4.03 -9.24 -16.72
CA TYR A 113 3.41 -7.91 -16.88
C TYR A 113 2.29 -7.87 -17.92
N ALA A 114 2.30 -8.74 -18.92
CA ALA A 114 1.22 -8.78 -19.90
C ALA A 114 -0.05 -9.35 -19.27
N ASN A 115 0.07 -10.44 -18.50
CA ASN A 115 -1.02 -11.04 -17.75
C ASN A 115 -1.55 -10.08 -16.67
N ILE A 116 -0.65 -9.43 -15.93
CA ILE A 116 -1.01 -8.41 -14.92
C ILE A 116 -1.78 -7.26 -15.56
N ALA A 117 -1.31 -6.72 -16.69
CA ALA A 117 -2.00 -5.65 -17.39
C ALA A 117 -3.39 -6.09 -17.89
N ALA A 118 -3.50 -7.30 -18.43
CA ALA A 118 -4.77 -7.88 -18.87
C ALA A 118 -5.75 -8.08 -17.71
N PHE A 119 -5.27 -8.46 -16.52
CA PHE A 119 -6.06 -8.59 -15.30
C PHE A 119 -6.55 -7.25 -14.74
N CYS A 120 -5.69 -6.23 -14.74
CA CYS A 120 -5.97 -4.92 -14.12
C CYS A 120 -6.91 -4.06 -15.00
N LYS A 121 -6.73 -4.11 -16.32
CA LYS A 121 -7.42 -3.23 -17.27
C LYS A 121 -8.95 -3.25 -17.16
N PRO A 122 -9.65 -4.40 -17.08
CA PRO A 122 -11.10 -4.43 -16.93
C PRO A 122 -11.59 -3.73 -15.65
N GLN A 123 -10.84 -3.85 -14.55
CA GLN A 123 -11.18 -3.24 -13.26
C GLN A 123 -11.06 -1.71 -13.33
N MET A 124 -10.00 -1.20 -13.95
CA MET A 124 -9.82 0.23 -14.20
C MET A 124 -10.93 0.79 -15.09
N VAL A 125 -11.28 0.07 -16.17
CA VAL A 125 -12.37 0.48 -17.09
C VAL A 125 -13.72 0.50 -16.37
N ALA A 126 -13.99 -0.46 -15.48
CA ALA A 126 -15.22 -0.49 -14.72
C ALA A 126 -15.40 0.77 -13.84
N LEU A 127 -14.34 1.18 -13.12
CA LEU A 127 -14.38 2.41 -12.32
C LEU A 127 -14.45 3.67 -13.19
N GLY A 128 -13.76 3.70 -14.33
CA GLY A 128 -13.76 4.85 -15.24
C GLY A 128 -15.12 5.13 -15.90
N ARG A 129 -16.08 4.21 -15.84
CA ARG A 129 -17.46 4.41 -16.34
C ARG A 129 -18.35 5.15 -15.35
N ILE A 130 -17.92 5.31 -14.10
CA ILE A 130 -18.71 6.00 -13.08
C ILE A 130 -18.63 7.50 -13.34
N LYS A 131 -19.80 8.12 -13.54
CA LYS A 131 -19.88 9.57 -13.72
C LYS A 131 -19.62 10.26 -12.37
N THR A 132 -18.51 10.98 -12.28
CA THR A 132 -18.13 11.78 -11.11
C THR A 132 -17.26 12.97 -11.54
N SER A 133 -17.27 14.04 -10.74
CA SER A 133 -16.33 15.15 -10.84
C SER A 133 -15.03 14.91 -10.06
N SER A 134 -14.98 13.88 -9.22
CA SER A 134 -13.79 13.48 -8.48
C SER A 134 -12.78 12.78 -9.39
N ASN A 135 -11.50 12.97 -9.11
CA ASN A 135 -10.42 12.24 -9.76
C ASN A 135 -10.32 10.83 -9.14
N VAL A 136 -10.78 9.82 -9.87
CA VAL A 136 -10.74 8.42 -9.43
C VAL A 136 -9.53 7.71 -10.02
N ARG A 137 -8.71 7.10 -9.15
CA ARG A 137 -7.49 6.38 -9.53
C ARG A 137 -7.47 5.01 -8.87
N LEU A 138 -7.15 3.97 -9.64
CA LEU A 138 -6.98 2.62 -9.14
C LEU A 138 -5.55 2.17 -9.38
N HIS A 139 -4.89 1.75 -8.31
CA HIS A 139 -3.52 1.27 -8.28
C HIS A 139 -3.47 -0.18 -7.81
N PHE A 140 -2.41 -0.86 -8.22
CA PHE A 140 -2.18 -2.24 -7.88
C PHE A 140 -0.74 -2.41 -7.37
N ALA A 141 -0.57 -3.01 -6.20
CA ALA A 141 0.73 -3.52 -5.78
C ALA A 141 1.04 -4.80 -6.57
N ILE A 142 2.22 -4.88 -7.19
CA ILE A 142 2.56 -6.05 -7.99
C ILE A 142 2.70 -7.27 -7.09
N MET A 143 1.91 -8.29 -7.41
CA MET A 143 1.62 -9.43 -6.56
C MET A 143 1.02 -8.99 -5.23
N GLU A 144 1.80 -8.53 -4.26
CA GLU A 144 1.30 -8.14 -2.94
C GLU A 144 1.91 -6.81 -2.48
N PHE A 145 1.27 -6.13 -1.53
CA PHE A 145 1.85 -4.96 -0.85
C PHE A 145 3.27 -5.22 -0.33
N GLU A 146 3.56 -6.46 0.08
CA GLU A 146 4.90 -6.87 0.50
C GLU A 146 6.00 -6.63 -0.54
N THR A 147 5.69 -6.48 -1.84
CA THR A 147 6.65 -6.00 -2.84
C THR A 147 7.22 -4.64 -2.49
N TRP A 148 6.41 -3.73 -1.97
CA TRP A 148 6.86 -2.41 -1.54
C TRP A 148 7.65 -2.49 -0.25
N MET A 149 7.29 -3.42 0.65
CA MET A 149 8.09 -3.69 1.84
C MET A 149 9.48 -4.20 1.47
N LEU A 150 9.60 -5.12 0.50
CA LEU A 150 10.88 -5.60 0.00
C LEU A 150 11.76 -4.45 -0.51
N ALA A 151 11.17 -3.48 -1.20
CA ALA A 151 11.91 -2.32 -1.71
C ALA A 151 12.45 -1.40 -0.59
N LEU A 152 11.90 -1.49 0.63
CA LEU A 152 12.31 -0.70 1.80
C LEU A 152 13.02 -1.55 2.86
N ILE A 153 13.18 -2.85 2.64
CA ILE A 153 13.52 -3.82 3.69
C ILE A 153 14.94 -3.68 4.22
N ASN A 154 15.85 -3.15 3.41
CA ASN A 154 17.25 -2.95 3.80
C ASN A 154 17.35 -2.08 5.05
N LYS A 155 16.50 -1.06 5.19
CA LYS A 155 16.48 -0.19 6.38
C LYS A 155 16.08 -0.93 7.64
N TYR A 156 15.16 -1.87 7.51
CA TYR A 156 14.77 -2.73 8.63
C TYR A 156 15.91 -3.66 9.03
N ILE A 157 16.57 -4.31 8.06
CA ILE A 157 17.72 -5.20 8.30
C ILE A 157 18.85 -4.43 9.01
N GLU A 158 19.19 -3.24 8.50
CA GLU A 158 20.20 -2.35 9.07
C GLU A 158 19.83 -1.93 10.52
N ALA A 159 18.57 -1.58 10.77
CA ALA A 159 18.08 -1.21 12.10
C ALA A 159 18.13 -2.36 13.12
N LYS A 160 18.12 -3.61 12.65
CA LYS A 160 18.32 -4.81 13.48
C LYS A 160 19.80 -5.15 13.72
N GLY A 161 20.72 -4.32 13.23
CA GLY A 161 22.17 -4.52 13.39
C GLY A 161 22.73 -5.62 12.50
N MET A 162 21.99 -6.04 11.48
CA MET A 162 22.40 -7.06 10.50
C MET A 162 22.92 -6.41 9.22
N GLN A 163 23.70 -7.17 8.45
CA GLN A 163 24.14 -6.76 7.11
C GLN A 163 23.21 -7.35 6.05
N VAL A 164 22.77 -6.53 5.09
CA VAL A 164 21.92 -6.97 3.98
C VAL A 164 22.55 -8.13 3.20
N HIS A 165 23.87 -8.06 2.97
CA HIS A 165 24.63 -9.10 2.29
C HIS A 165 24.54 -10.48 2.97
N ASP A 166 24.49 -10.52 4.31
CA ASP A 166 24.39 -11.80 5.04
C ASP A 166 23.03 -12.46 4.80
N ILE A 167 21.97 -11.66 4.72
CA ILE A 167 20.62 -12.10 4.37
C ILE A 167 20.57 -12.60 2.92
N GLU A 168 21.16 -11.85 1.99
CA GLU A 168 21.25 -12.22 0.57
C GLU A 168 21.94 -13.57 0.38
N GLN A 169 23.04 -13.81 1.09
CA GLN A 169 23.75 -15.09 1.07
C GLN A 169 22.93 -16.23 1.67
N GLN A 170 22.31 -16.00 2.83
CA GLN A 170 21.56 -17.02 3.55
C GLN A 170 20.32 -17.49 2.76
N LEU A 171 19.61 -16.57 2.12
CA LEU A 171 18.38 -16.86 1.37
C LEU A 171 18.64 -17.09 -0.12
N ASN A 172 19.87 -16.90 -0.60
CA ASN A 172 20.24 -16.96 -2.00
C ASN A 172 19.36 -16.03 -2.88
N ILE A 173 19.26 -14.76 -2.45
CA ILE A 173 18.48 -13.70 -3.10
C ILE A 173 19.34 -12.48 -3.42
N THR A 174 18.78 -11.51 -4.14
CA THR A 174 19.45 -10.25 -4.46
C THR A 174 18.54 -9.07 -4.17
N LEU A 175 18.81 -8.38 -3.07
CA LEU A 175 18.13 -7.17 -2.60
C LEU A 175 18.92 -5.91 -2.99
N SER A 176 20.20 -5.85 -2.61
CA SER A 176 21.06 -4.66 -2.68
C SER A 176 21.27 -4.16 -4.11
N SER A 177 21.34 -5.06 -5.08
CA SER A 177 21.52 -4.78 -6.50
C SER A 177 20.27 -5.08 -7.34
N CYS A 178 19.12 -5.26 -6.68
CA CYS A 178 17.84 -5.44 -7.37
C CYS A 178 17.53 -4.18 -8.20
N ASN A 179 17.27 -4.37 -9.49
CA ASN A 179 16.88 -3.28 -10.39
C ASN A 179 15.36 -3.12 -10.51
N ASN A 180 14.59 -4.10 -10.01
CA ASN A 180 13.13 -4.05 -9.94
C ASN A 180 12.58 -5.05 -8.90
N TYR A 181 12.13 -4.54 -7.76
CA TYR A 181 11.59 -5.36 -6.67
C TYR A 181 10.30 -6.09 -7.03
N GLU A 182 9.54 -5.61 -8.01
CA GLU A 182 8.30 -6.23 -8.48
C GLU A 182 8.50 -7.59 -9.14
N THR A 183 9.74 -7.89 -9.54
CA THR A 183 10.11 -9.17 -10.18
C THR A 183 10.81 -10.14 -9.24
N LEU A 184 11.09 -9.73 -8.00
CA LEU A 184 11.93 -10.50 -7.08
C LEU A 184 11.27 -11.80 -6.62
N ALA A 185 9.95 -11.78 -6.43
CA ALA A 185 9.19 -12.95 -6.00
C ALA A 185 7.77 -12.93 -6.56
N PHE A 186 7.26 -14.11 -6.90
CA PHE A 186 5.83 -14.27 -7.21
C PHE A 186 4.95 -14.19 -5.95
N HIS A 187 5.48 -14.58 -4.78
CA HIS A 187 4.85 -14.42 -3.47
C HIS A 187 5.72 -13.55 -2.56
N PRO A 188 5.68 -12.22 -2.72
CA PRO A 188 6.45 -11.29 -1.89
C PRO A 188 6.24 -11.50 -0.39
N TYR A 189 5.04 -11.88 0.05
CA TYR A 189 4.76 -12.20 1.45
C TYR A 189 5.69 -13.25 2.03
N ASN A 190 5.92 -14.35 1.31
CA ASN A 190 6.77 -15.44 1.77
C ASN A 190 8.22 -14.96 1.91
N LEU A 191 8.70 -14.16 0.95
CA LEU A 191 10.05 -13.63 0.97
C LEU A 191 10.26 -12.61 2.11
N VAL A 192 9.32 -11.69 2.33
CA VAL A 192 9.34 -10.78 3.48
C VAL A 192 9.39 -11.57 4.79
N LYS A 193 8.57 -12.61 4.89
CA LYS A 193 8.53 -13.46 6.09
C LYS A 193 9.86 -14.17 6.34
N GLU A 194 10.52 -14.67 5.31
CA GLU A 194 11.85 -15.30 5.43
C GLU A 194 12.92 -14.30 5.85
N ILE A 195 12.94 -13.11 5.25
CA ILE A 195 13.89 -12.03 5.59
C ILE A 195 13.72 -11.58 7.04
N LEU A 196 12.48 -11.29 7.46
CA LEU A 196 12.19 -10.92 8.85
C LEU A 196 12.53 -12.07 9.81
N GLY A 197 12.29 -13.32 9.40
CA GLY A 197 12.71 -14.51 10.15
C GLY A 197 14.22 -14.57 10.40
N CYS A 198 15.03 -14.19 9.41
CA CYS A 198 16.48 -14.08 9.59
C CYS A 198 16.86 -12.98 10.60
N CYS A 199 16.03 -11.93 10.73
CA CYS A 199 16.17 -10.89 11.75
C CYS A 199 15.64 -11.30 13.14
N GLY A 200 15.25 -12.56 13.32
CA GLY A 200 14.67 -13.08 14.57
C GLY A 200 13.21 -12.68 14.79
N GLU A 201 12.54 -12.18 13.75
CA GLU A 201 11.19 -11.63 13.83
C GLU A 201 10.17 -12.59 13.21
N LYS A 202 8.91 -12.39 13.57
CA LYS A 202 7.79 -13.07 12.91
C LYS A 202 7.05 -12.08 12.03
N TYR A 203 6.57 -12.57 10.88
CA TYR A 203 5.68 -11.83 10.01
C TYR A 203 4.48 -12.69 9.62
N GLY A 204 3.30 -12.22 10.01
CA GLY A 204 1.98 -12.81 9.74
C GLY A 204 0.96 -11.76 9.29
N LYS A 205 1.43 -10.63 8.75
CA LYS A 205 0.62 -9.45 8.38
C LYS A 205 -0.14 -8.85 9.59
N HIS A 206 0.38 -9.02 10.81
CA HIS A 206 -0.23 -8.41 12.00
C HIS A 206 0.16 -6.94 12.14
N GLY A 207 -0.73 -6.16 12.76
CA GLY A 207 -0.56 -4.70 12.87
C GLY A 207 0.72 -4.29 13.59
N ASP A 208 1.10 -5.00 14.65
CA ASP A 208 2.26 -4.65 15.48
C ASP A 208 3.58 -4.97 14.78
N GLU A 209 3.64 -6.08 14.05
CA GLU A 209 4.80 -6.47 13.23
C GLU A 209 5.05 -5.44 12.13
N LEU A 210 4.01 -5.03 11.42
CA LEU A 210 4.13 -3.99 10.42
C LEU A 210 4.48 -2.64 11.02
N GLN A 211 3.94 -2.27 12.19
CA GLN A 211 4.34 -1.03 12.85
C GLN A 211 5.82 -1.05 13.26
N SER A 212 6.33 -2.19 13.72
CA SER A 212 7.77 -2.38 13.99
C SER A 212 8.59 -2.09 12.73
N PHE A 213 8.19 -2.66 11.58
CA PHE A 213 8.81 -2.37 10.29
C PHE A 213 8.76 -0.89 9.91
N LEU A 214 7.56 -0.30 9.90
CA LEU A 214 7.36 1.11 9.50
C LEU A 214 8.10 2.08 10.44
N SER A 215 8.26 1.74 11.72
CA SER A 215 8.97 2.60 12.69
C SER A 215 10.46 2.78 12.35
N CYS A 216 11.05 1.86 11.59
CA CYS A 216 12.44 1.95 11.13
C CYS A 216 12.63 2.89 9.94
N LEU A 217 11.55 3.32 9.29
CA LEU A 217 11.60 4.13 8.07
C LEU A 217 11.50 5.62 8.37
N LEU A 218 12.20 6.45 7.60
CA LEU A 218 12.06 7.89 7.58
C LEU A 218 11.32 8.36 6.32
N TRP A 219 10.99 9.66 6.24
CA TRP A 219 10.39 10.21 5.01
C TRP A 219 11.32 10.03 3.81
N GLU A 220 12.63 10.21 4.04
CA GLU A 220 13.69 10.13 3.04
C GLU A 220 13.77 8.73 2.40
N ASP A 221 13.40 7.68 3.13
CA ASP A 221 13.35 6.32 2.58
C ASP A 221 12.19 6.17 1.57
N TYR A 222 11.01 6.70 1.93
CA TYR A 222 9.85 6.71 1.04
C TYR A 222 10.08 7.60 -0.19
N GLU A 223 10.65 8.78 0.02
CA GLU A 223 11.01 9.72 -1.05
C GLU A 223 12.10 9.16 -1.96
N GLY A 224 13.11 8.50 -1.38
CA GLY A 224 14.15 7.80 -2.11
C GLY A 224 13.59 6.73 -3.04
N LEU A 225 12.68 5.88 -2.53
CA LEU A 225 12.00 4.87 -3.35
C LEU A 225 11.11 5.51 -4.43
N LEU A 226 10.39 6.59 -4.10
CA LEU A 226 9.51 7.31 -5.03
C LEU A 226 10.28 7.86 -6.23
N ASN A 227 11.44 8.43 -5.97
CA ASN A 227 12.34 8.99 -6.97
C ASN A 227 13.24 7.94 -7.62
N SER A 228 13.16 6.69 -7.16
CA SER A 228 13.80 5.54 -7.80
C SER A 228 12.92 4.95 -8.90
N ASN A 229 13.53 4.17 -9.79
CA ASN A 229 12.80 3.33 -10.75
C ASN A 229 12.71 1.86 -10.29
N LEU A 230 12.93 1.59 -9.00
CA LEU A 230 13.06 0.22 -8.47
C LEU A 230 11.71 -0.44 -8.15
N CYS A 231 10.64 0.33 -8.01
CA CYS A 231 9.28 -0.20 -7.81
C CYS A 231 8.22 0.69 -8.49
N PRO A 232 7.96 0.48 -9.79
CA PRO A 232 7.05 1.34 -10.57
C PRO A 232 5.62 1.47 -10.04
N SER A 233 5.02 0.42 -9.47
CA SER A 233 3.68 0.45 -8.89
C SER A 233 3.60 1.33 -7.65
N TYR A 234 4.61 1.26 -6.78
CA TYR A 234 4.74 2.16 -5.64
C TYR A 234 4.81 3.62 -6.11
N THR A 235 5.67 3.91 -7.09
CA THR A 235 5.84 5.28 -7.63
C THR A 235 4.51 5.85 -8.13
N LYS A 236 3.74 5.08 -8.91
CA LYS A 236 2.42 5.51 -9.43
C LYS A 236 1.40 5.76 -8.32
N PHE A 237 1.38 4.90 -7.31
CA PHE A 237 0.50 5.05 -6.16
C PHE A 237 0.83 6.32 -5.37
N MET A 238 2.11 6.51 -5.03
CA MET A 238 2.60 7.65 -4.26
C MET A 238 2.36 8.99 -4.97
N GLN A 239 2.57 9.07 -6.29
CA GLN A 239 2.22 10.24 -7.11
C GLN A 239 0.72 10.59 -7.12
N SER A 240 -0.13 9.66 -6.71
CA SER A 240 -1.56 9.92 -6.53
C SER A 240 -1.94 10.25 -5.11
N LEU A 241 -1.19 9.71 -4.16
CA LEU A 241 -1.43 9.90 -2.74
C LEU A 241 -1.02 11.30 -2.27
N LEU A 242 0.12 11.81 -2.76
CA LEU A 242 0.74 13.08 -2.38
C LEU A 242 0.41 14.19 -3.38
#